data_AF-A0A916N944-F1
#
_entry.id   AF-A0A916N944-F1
#
_cell.length_a   1.000
_cell.length_b   1.000
_cell.length_c   1.000
_cell.angle_alpha   90.00
_cell.angle_beta   90.00
_cell.angle_gamma   90.00
#
_symmetry.space_group_name_H-M   'P 1'
#
loop_
_entity.id
_entity.type
_entity.pdbx_description
1 polymer ?
#
loop_
_entity_poly.entity_id
_entity_poly.type
_entity_poly.pdbx_seq_one_letter_code
_entity_poly.pdbx_strand_id
1 'polypeptide(L)'
;MKTLIWILRFVVFFALFGLAVKNSATVDLRFYFDRHVDAPLSLVVLGVFVLGVVVGISAATATLLRQRRELGRLKRRVGDRS
;
A
#
# COMPACT_ATOMS: atom_id res chain seq x y z
N MET A 1 -6.72 0.62 25.89
CA MET A 1 -5.92 0.79 24.65
C MET A 1 -6.72 0.50 23.38
N LYS A 2 -7.44 -0.63 23.26
CA LYS A 2 -8.26 -0.96 22.07
C LYS A 2 -9.32 0.11 21.72
N THR A 3 -9.98 0.71 22.70
CA THR A 3 -10.97 1.77 22.47
C THR A 3 -10.35 3.01 21.84
N LEU A 4 -9.17 3.42 22.30
CA LEU A 4 -8.47 4.60 21.77
C LEU A 4 -8.05 4.39 20.30
N ILE A 5 -7.57 3.19 19.96
CA ILE A 5 -7.24 2.80 18.59
C ILE A 5 -8.51 2.80 17.71
N TRP A 6 -9.65 2.35 18.23
CA TRP A 6 -10.91 2.37 17.51
C TRP A 6 -11.42 3.79 17.24
N ILE A 7 -11.35 4.68 18.23
CA ILE A 7 -11.67 6.10 18.07
C ILE A 7 -10.76 6.73 17.01
N LEU A 8 -9.45 6.48 17.09
CA LEU A 8 -8.51 6.97 16.09
C LEU A 8 -8.85 6.47 14.68
N ARG A 9 -9.19 5.18 14.53
CA ARG A 9 -9.63 4.62 13.24
C ARG A 9 -10.87 5.32 12.71
N PHE A 10 -11.85 5.61 13.54
CA PHE A 10 -13.03 6.38 13.14
C PHE A 10 -12.68 7.80 12.72
N VAL A 11 -11.87 8.52 13.50
CA VAL A 11 -11.45 9.90 13.18
C VAL A 11 -10.73 9.93 11.82
N VAL A 12 -9.79 9.01 11.61
CA VAL A 12 -9.07 8.88 10.33
C VAL A 12 -10.04 8.55 9.21
N PHE A 13 -10.99 7.62 9.43
CA PHE A 13 -12.00 7.27 8.43
C PHE A 13 -12.85 8.48 8.04
N PHE A 14 -13.42 9.20 9.01
CA PHE A 14 -14.24 10.39 8.73
C PHE A 14 -13.44 11.51 8.05
N ALA A 15 -12.17 11.70 8.42
CA ALA A 15 -11.30 12.67 7.76
C ALA A 15 -11.08 12.30 6.28
N LEU A 16 -10.71 11.04 6.00
CA LEU A 16 -10.50 10.55 4.64
C LEU A 16 -11.79 10.52 3.82
N PHE A 17 -12.91 10.15 4.44
CA PHE A 17 -14.22 10.15 3.81
C PHE A 17 -14.68 11.56 3.48
N GLY A 18 -14.56 12.50 4.42
CA GLY A 18 -14.86 13.91 4.19
C GLY A 18 -13.97 14.51 3.09
N LEU A 19 -12.70 14.13 3.04
CA LEU A 19 -11.79 14.48 1.95
C LEU A 19 -12.29 13.92 0.61
N ALA A 20 -12.73 12.65 0.57
CA ALA A 20 -13.26 12.03 -0.63
C ALA A 20 -14.53 12.71 -1.13
N VAL A 21 -15.47 13.05 -0.23
CA VAL A 21 -16.69 13.80 -0.55
C VAL A 21 -16.37 15.20 -1.07
N LYS A 22 -15.49 15.95 -0.39
CA LYS A 22 -15.08 17.29 -0.84
C LYS A 22 -14.29 17.28 -2.14
N ASN A 23 -13.53 16.22 -2.41
CA ASN A 23 -12.74 16.05 -3.62
C ASN A 23 -13.39 15.03 -4.58
N SER A 24 -14.72 14.99 -4.62
CA SER A 24 -15.50 14.21 -5.60
C SER A 24 -15.55 14.87 -6.98
N ALA A 25 -14.65 15.83 -7.25
CA ALA A 25 -14.49 16.42 -8.56
C ALA A 25 -14.16 15.30 -9.57
N THR A 26 -14.97 15.22 -10.62
CA THR A 26 -14.74 14.33 -11.75
C THR A 26 -13.52 14.82 -12.52
N VAL A 27 -12.54 13.93 -12.68
CA VAL A 27 -11.34 14.16 -13.46
C VAL A 27 -11.41 13.25 -14.68
N ASP A 28 -11.06 13.82 -15.84
CA ASP A 28 -10.88 13.07 -17.08
C ASP A 28 -9.51 12.36 -17.07
N LEU A 29 -9.52 11.03 -17.04
CA LEU A 29 -8.32 10.21 -17.20
C LEU A 29 -8.12 9.86 -18.66
N ARG A 30 -7.17 10.55 -19.28
CA ARG A 30 -6.76 10.32 -20.67
C ARG A 30 -5.77 9.16 -20.72
N PHE A 31 -6.24 8.00 -21.14
CA PHE A 31 -5.44 6.82 -21.39
C PHE A 31 -4.94 6.75 -22.84
N TYR A 32 -4.01 5.83 -23.09
CA TYR A 32 -3.57 5.50 -24.44
C TYR A 32 -4.76 5.07 -25.32
N PHE A 33 -4.70 5.36 -26.63
CA PHE A 33 -5.74 5.09 -27.63
C PHE A 33 -7.02 5.94 -27.53
N ASP A 34 -6.89 7.23 -27.20
CA ASP A 34 -8.02 8.18 -27.12
C ASP A 34 -9.13 7.79 -26.11
N ARG A 35 -8.83 6.85 -25.20
CA ARG A 35 -9.76 6.44 -24.16
C ARG A 35 -9.70 7.42 -23.00
N HIS A 36 -10.82 8.11 -22.77
CA HIS A 36 -11.07 8.92 -21.59
C HIS A 36 -11.96 8.13 -20.63
N VAL A 37 -11.69 8.27 -19.33
CA VAL A 37 -12.57 7.74 -18.27
C VAL A 37 -12.74 8.82 -17.23
N ASP A 38 -13.99 9.20 -17.00
CA ASP A 38 -14.32 10.11 -15.92
C ASP A 38 -14.36 9.34 -14.60
N ALA A 39 -13.53 9.76 -13.65
CA ALA A 39 -13.56 9.23 -12.30
C ALA A 39 -13.36 10.33 -11.26
N PRO A 40 -13.97 10.21 -10.06
CA PRO A 40 -13.66 11.09 -8.94
C PRO A 40 -12.17 11.04 -8.61
N LEU A 41 -11.53 12.20 -8.44
CA LEU A 41 -10.10 12.30 -8.11
C LEU A 41 -9.72 11.44 -6.89
N SER A 42 -10.58 11.41 -5.88
CA SER A 42 -10.38 10.61 -4.67
C SER A 42 -10.26 9.11 -4.94
N LEU A 43 -11.04 8.56 -5.88
CA LEU A 43 -10.96 7.15 -6.27
C LEU A 43 -9.69 6.85 -7.06
N VAL A 44 -9.25 7.77 -7.91
CA VAL A 44 -8.00 7.63 -8.67
C VAL A 44 -6.80 7.55 -7.74
N VAL A 45 -6.70 8.50 -6.80
CA VAL A 45 -5.62 8.54 -5.80
C VAL A 45 -5.64 7.28 -4.94
N LEU A 46 -6.84 6.84 -4.50
CA LEU A 46 -6.99 5.61 -3.74
C LEU A 46 -6.53 4.38 -4.54
N GLY A 47 -6.91 4.28 -5.82
CA GLY A 47 -6.52 3.17 -6.69
C GLY A 47 -5.01 3.07 -6.86
N VAL A 48 -4.34 4.18 -7.19
CA VAL A 48 -2.88 4.22 -7.33
C VAL A 48 -2.19 3.92 -6.00
N PHE A 49 -2.72 4.41 -4.88
CA PHE A 49 -2.20 4.12 -3.55
C PHE A 49 -2.27 2.62 -3.23
N VAL A 50 -3.42 1.98 -3.45
CA VAL A 50 -3.59 0.53 -3.23
C VAL A 50 -2.63 -0.27 -4.09
N LEU A 51 -2.48 0.09 -5.38
CA LEU A 51 -1.50 -0.54 -6.27
C LEU A 51 -0.08 -0.39 -5.74
N GLY A 52 0.30 0.80 -5.28
CA GLY A 52 1.60 1.07 -4.67
C GLY A 52 1.86 0.22 -3.41
N VAL A 53 0.85 0.07 -2.53
CA VAL A 53 0.94 -0.78 -1.34
C VAL A 53 1.14 -2.25 -1.73
N VAL A 54 0.40 -2.76 -2.71
CA VAL A 54 0.57 -4.14 -3.20
C VAL A 54 1.99 -4.36 -3.73
N VAL A 55 2.50 -3.43 -4.55
CA VAL A 55 3.88 -3.48 -5.04
C VAL A 55 4.88 -3.44 -3.88
N GLY A 56 4.70 -2.52 -2.92
CA GLY A 56 5.58 -2.39 -1.76
C GLY A 56 5.62 -3.63 -0.88
N ILE A 57 4.47 -4.23 -0.58
CA ILE A 57 4.38 -5.49 0.16
C ILE A 57 5.06 -6.61 -0.62
N SER A 58 4.81 -6.72 -1.92
CA SER A 58 5.44 -7.77 -2.75
C SER A 58 6.98 -7.68 -2.73
N ALA A 59 7.52 -6.46 -2.82
CA ALA A 59 8.96 -6.21 -2.77
C ALA A 59 9.54 -6.50 -1.37
N ALA A 60 8.83 -6.11 -0.31
CA ALA A 60 9.22 -6.42 1.07
C ALA A 60 9.23 -7.93 1.33
N THR A 61 8.19 -8.65 0.89
CA THR A 61 8.13 -10.11 1.01
C THR A 61 9.27 -10.78 0.24
N ALA A 62 9.54 -10.37 -1.00
CA ALA A 62 10.66 -10.90 -1.78
C ALA A 62 12.01 -10.67 -1.08
N THR A 63 12.19 -9.50 -0.46
CA THR A 63 13.39 -9.15 0.30
C THR A 63 13.54 -10.01 1.56
N LEU A 64 12.47 -10.19 2.32
CA LEU A 64 12.45 -11.05 3.51
C LEU A 64 12.78 -12.51 3.17
N LEU A 65 12.27 -13.02 2.04
CA LEU A 65 12.58 -14.38 1.57
C LEU A 65 14.05 -14.54 1.18
N ARG A 66 14.65 -13.53 0.53
CA ARG A 66 16.09 -13.51 0.21
C ARG A 66 16.93 -13.49 1.49
N GLN A 67 16.61 -12.61 2.42
CA GLN A 67 17.30 -12.52 3.71
C GLN A 67 17.24 -13.85 4.49
N ARG A 68 16.07 -14.51 4.54
CA ARG A 68 15.92 -15.82 5.19
C ARG A 68 16.81 -16.90 4.56
N ARG A 69 17.01 -16.88 3.24
CA ARG A 69 17.90 -17.83 2.54
C ARG A 69 19.37 -17.57 2.88
N GLU A 70 19.78 -16.31 2.98
CA GLU A 70 21.15 -15.93 3.35
C GLU A 70 21.46 -16.30 4.80
N LEU A 71 20.54 -16.04 5.74
CA LEU A 71 20.68 -16.44 7.14
C LEU A 71 20.89 -17.96 7.30
N GLY A 72 20.19 -18.78 6.51
CA GLY A 72 20.40 -20.23 6.50
C GLY A 72 21.80 -20.65 6.04
N ARG A 73 22.39 -19.93 5.08
CA ARG A 73 23.76 -20.17 4.61
C ARG A 73 24.81 -19.72 5.63
N LEU A 74 24.61 -18.57 6.29
CA LEU A 74 25.49 -18.11 7.36
C LEU A 74 25.48 -19.06 8.56
N LYS A 75 24.30 -19.55 8.96
CA LYS A 75 24.16 -20.48 10.10
C LYS A 75 24.91 -21.79 9.88
N ARG A 76 24.97 -22.30 8.63
CA ARG A 76 25.79 -23.48 8.28
C ARG A 76 27.29 -23.21 8.40
N ARG A 77 27.79 -22.04 7.98
CA ARG A 77 29.22 -21.69 8.10
C ARG A 77 29.69 -21.50 9.55
N VAL A 78 28.82 -21.03 10.44
CA VAL A 78 29.13 -20.90 11.86
C VAL A 78 29.14 -22.28 12.54
N GLY A 79 28.19 -23.16 12.19
CA GLY A 79 28.14 -24.52 12.74
C GLY A 79 29.31 -25.42 12.32
N ASP A 80 29.88 -25.23 11.13
CA ASP A 80 31.04 -25.99 10.64
C ASP A 80 32.39 -25.57 11.27
N ARG A 81 32.40 -24.48 12.05
CA ARG A 81 33.61 -23.88 12.64
C ARG A 81 33.73 -24.10 14.15
N SER A 82 32.82 -24.90 14.72
CA SER A 82 32.76 -25.27 16.15
C SER A 82 33.13 -26.74 16.31
#